data_AF-A0A3M5TXG5-F1
#
_entry.id   AF-A0A3M5TXG5-F1
#
_cell.length_a   1.000
_cell.length_b   1.000
_cell.length_c   1.000
_cell.angle_alpha   90.00
_cell.angle_beta   90.00
_cell.angle_gamma   90.00
#
_symmetry.space_group_name_H-M   'P 1'
#
loop_
_entity.id
_entity.type
_entity.pdbx_description
1 polymer ?
#
loop_
_entity_poly.entity_id
_entity_poly.type
_entity_poly.pdbx_seq_one_letter_code
_entity_poly.pdbx_strand_id
1 'polypeptide(L)'
;MHTLACDEGVPFGPVPQSPEFQLPPELERIARKLIAYAQGAPYSLEDQEEQLLRWRYIHQSAHWSAVFGRAGTLGDAVFVHAPQPGGRTLHLNIGQPGYPQ
;
A
#
# COMPACT_ATOMS: atom_id res chain seq x y z
N MET A 1 -6.66 -8.91 1.31
CA MET A 1 -6.43 -9.67 0.06
C MET A 1 -6.70 -11.16 0.25
N HIS A 2 -5.95 -11.89 1.09
CA HIS A 2 -6.18 -13.33 1.30
C HIS A 2 -7.65 -13.65 1.68
N THR A 3 -8.19 -13.01 2.72
CA THR A 3 -9.58 -13.18 3.14
C THR A 3 -10.57 -12.91 2.00
N LEU A 4 -10.48 -11.77 1.33
CA LEU A 4 -11.34 -11.44 0.18
C LEU A 4 -11.27 -12.48 -0.94
N ALA A 5 -10.08 -12.97 -1.26
CA ALA A 5 -9.93 -13.98 -2.30
C ALA A 5 -10.58 -15.31 -1.89
N CYS A 6 -10.42 -15.73 -0.64
CA CYS A 6 -11.08 -16.92 -0.12
C CYS A 6 -12.61 -16.75 -0.08
N ASP A 7 -13.11 -15.57 0.29
CA ASP A 7 -14.54 -15.25 0.27
C ASP A 7 -15.13 -15.37 -1.16
N GLU A 8 -14.33 -15.03 -2.19
CA GLU A 8 -14.65 -15.20 -3.62
C GLU A 8 -14.32 -16.60 -4.17
N GLY A 9 -14.01 -17.57 -3.30
CA GLY A 9 -13.83 -18.97 -3.69
C GLY A 9 -12.43 -19.36 -4.19
N VAL A 10 -11.43 -18.47 -4.05
CA VAL A 10 -10.04 -18.82 -4.37
C VAL A 10 -9.52 -19.83 -3.33
N PRO A 11 -8.95 -20.99 -3.75
CA PRO A 11 -8.57 -22.07 -2.85
C PRO A 11 -7.19 -21.84 -2.22
N PHE A 12 -6.98 -20.69 -1.58
CA PHE A 12 -5.75 -20.46 -0.83
C PHE A 12 -5.73 -21.30 0.45
N GLY A 13 -4.54 -21.84 0.78
CA GLY A 13 -4.30 -22.44 2.09
C GLY A 13 -4.36 -21.38 3.20
N PRO A 14 -4.46 -21.82 4.48
CA PRO A 14 -4.36 -20.91 5.61
C PRO A 14 -3.01 -20.19 5.61
N VAL A 15 -2.99 -18.95 6.11
CA VAL A 15 -1.73 -18.22 6.31
C VAL A 15 -0.87 -19.00 7.32
N PRO A 16 0.38 -19.37 6.98
CA PRO A 16 1.23 -20.14 7.87
C PRO A 16 1.54 -19.39 9.17
N GLN A 17 1.79 -20.14 10.26
CA GLN A 17 2.22 -19.57 11.54
C GLN A 17 3.75 -19.32 11.62
N SER A 18 4.43 -19.23 10.47
CA SER A 18 5.86 -18.98 10.44
C SER A 18 6.21 -17.52 10.74
N PRO A 19 7.41 -17.24 11.28
CA PRO A 19 7.77 -15.90 11.78
C PRO A 19 7.58 -14.76 10.77
N GLU A 20 7.77 -15.03 9.47
CA GLU A 20 7.61 -14.05 8.40
C GLU A 20 6.16 -13.62 8.15
N PHE A 21 5.17 -14.39 8.61
CA PHE A 21 3.74 -14.04 8.52
C PHE A 21 3.13 -13.62 9.86
N GLN A 22 3.90 -13.66 10.95
CA GLN A 22 3.42 -13.23 12.25
C GLN A 22 3.39 -11.70 12.32
N LEU A 23 2.27 -11.17 12.83
CA LEU A 23 2.14 -9.76 13.10
C LEU A 23 2.66 -9.45 14.50
N PRO A 24 3.38 -8.32 14.68
CA PRO A 24 3.60 -7.75 15.99
C PRO A 24 2.25 -7.60 16.74
N PRO A 25 2.20 -7.87 18.06
CA PRO A 25 0.95 -7.81 18.84
C PRO A 25 0.19 -6.49 18.68
N GLU A 26 0.91 -5.36 18.57
CA GLU A 26 0.32 -4.03 18.37
C GLU A 26 -0.43 -3.87 17.03
N LEU A 27 -0.16 -4.73 16.04
CA LEU A 27 -0.80 -4.71 14.73
C LEU A 27 -2.00 -5.65 14.61
N GLU A 28 -2.20 -6.61 15.52
CA GLU A 28 -3.27 -7.59 15.38
C GLU A 28 -4.67 -6.95 15.33
N ARG A 29 -4.91 -5.97 16.20
CA ARG A 29 -6.18 -5.24 16.25
C ARG A 29 -6.41 -4.43 14.97
N ILE A 30 -5.37 -3.75 14.51
CA ILE A 30 -5.36 -2.96 13.29
C ILE A 30 -5.67 -3.86 12.08
N ALA A 31 -5.02 -5.02 12.01
CA ALA A 31 -5.23 -5.99 10.93
C ALA A 31 -6.68 -6.46 10.88
N ARG A 32 -7.29 -6.81 12.03
CA ARG A 32 -8.72 -7.18 12.09
C ARG A 32 -9.63 -6.06 11.59
N LYS A 33 -9.38 -4.81 11.99
CA LYS A 33 -10.15 -3.64 11.53
C LYS A 33 -10.01 -3.42 10.02
N LEU A 34 -8.79 -3.52 9.49
CA LEU A 34 -8.52 -3.36 8.06
C LEU A 34 -9.11 -4.48 7.21
N ILE A 35 -9.12 -5.72 7.71
CA ILE A 35 -9.80 -6.85 7.04
C ILE A 35 -11.31 -6.59 6.99
N ALA A 36 -11.93 -6.21 8.10
CA ALA A 36 -13.35 -5.89 8.14
C ALA A 36 -13.71 -4.71 7.20
N TYR A 37 -12.88 -3.66 7.19
CA TYR A 37 -13.04 -2.53 6.26
C TYR A 37 -12.99 -3.00 4.79
N ALA A 38 -12.03 -3.86 4.45
CA ALA A 38 -11.91 -4.42 3.12
C ALA A 38 -13.13 -5.29 2.71
N GLN A 39 -13.81 -5.91 3.68
CA GLN A 39 -15.06 -6.65 3.50
C GLN A 39 -16.32 -5.77 3.50
N GLY A 40 -16.18 -4.45 3.55
CA GLY A 40 -17.28 -3.49 3.43
C GLY A 40 -17.79 -2.88 4.75
N ALA A 41 -17.17 -3.20 5.88
CA ALA A 41 -17.44 -2.47 7.13
C ALA A 41 -16.94 -1.01 7.04
N PRO A 42 -17.45 -0.08 7.88
CA PRO A 42 -16.91 1.26 7.96
C PRO A 42 -15.43 1.29 8.37
N TYR A 43 -14.69 2.28 7.88
CA TYR A 43 -13.34 2.53 8.34
C TYR A 43 -13.35 2.90 9.83
N SER A 44 -12.56 2.19 10.64
CA SER A 44 -12.67 2.22 12.10
C SER A 44 -11.33 2.30 12.84
N LEU A 45 -10.23 2.61 12.16
CA LEU A 45 -8.95 2.87 12.84
C LEU A 45 -9.06 4.15 13.67
N GLU A 46 -8.54 4.09 14.89
CA GLU A 46 -8.40 5.23 15.80
C GLU A 46 -7.15 6.05 15.44
N ASP A 47 -7.12 7.33 15.82
CA ASP A 47 -5.99 8.22 15.55
C ASP A 47 -4.64 7.66 16.06
N GLN A 48 -4.65 6.97 17.21
CA GLN A 48 -3.47 6.34 17.79
C GLN A 48 -2.97 5.15 16.97
N GLU A 49 -3.88 4.38 16.37
CA GLU A 49 -3.53 3.28 15.45
C GLU A 49 -2.94 3.82 14.15
N GLU A 50 -3.56 4.87 13.59
CA GLU A 50 -3.07 5.56 12.41
C GLU A 50 -1.69 6.20 12.64
N GLN A 51 -1.48 6.81 13.80
CA GLN A 51 -0.19 7.36 14.19
C GLN A 51 0.87 6.26 14.31
N LEU A 52 0.55 5.14 14.97
CA LEU A 52 1.44 3.98 15.07
C LEU A 52 1.86 3.48 13.69
N LEU A 53 0.90 3.30 12.77
CA LEU A 53 1.17 2.89 11.40
C LEU A 53 2.10 3.88 10.69
N ARG A 54 1.78 5.17 10.72
CA ARG A 54 2.57 6.22 10.06
C ARG A 54 4.00 6.33 10.59
N TRP A 55 4.20 6.10 11.89
CA TRP A 55 5.50 6.25 12.51
C TRP A 55 6.40 5.02 12.39
N ARG A 56 5.83 3.80 12.43
CA ARG A 56 6.63 2.57 12.53
C ARG A 56 6.52 1.64 11.32
N TYR A 57 5.42 1.69 10.58
CA TYR A 57 5.10 0.64 9.59
C TYR A 57 4.83 1.16 8.18
N ILE A 58 4.54 2.44 7.99
CA ILE A 58 4.39 3.06 6.67
C ILE A 58 5.70 3.74 6.30
N HIS A 59 6.33 3.24 5.24
CA HIS A 59 7.55 3.84 4.70
C HIS A 59 7.24 5.10 3.90
N GLN A 60 8.01 6.16 4.14
CA GLN A 60 7.98 7.36 3.30
C GLN A 60 8.72 7.10 1.98
N SER A 61 7.98 6.64 0.98
CA SER A 61 8.54 6.31 -0.34
C SER A 61 8.79 7.54 -1.23
N ALA A 62 8.11 8.67 -0.98
CA ALA A 62 8.29 9.91 -1.73
C ALA A 62 9.33 10.81 -1.04
N HIS A 63 10.46 11.05 -1.71
CA HIS A 63 11.58 11.85 -1.20
C HIS A 63 12.44 12.42 -2.34
N TRP A 64 13.25 13.44 -2.03
CA TRP A 64 14.10 14.16 -2.99
C TRP A 64 15.54 13.60 -3.05
N SER A 65 15.74 12.32 -2.75
CA SER A 65 17.11 11.77 -2.86
C SER A 65 17.46 11.57 -4.33
N ALA A 66 18.58 12.13 -4.75
CA ALA A 66 19.11 11.92 -6.08
C ALA A 66 19.64 10.49 -6.22
N VAL A 67 19.24 9.81 -7.27
CA VAL A 67 19.89 8.59 -7.75
C VAL A 67 20.96 9.01 -8.75
N PHE A 68 22.21 8.75 -8.42
CA PHE A 68 23.35 8.96 -9.32
C PHE A 68 23.62 7.64 -10.04
N GLY A 69 23.23 7.54 -11.31
CA GLY A 69 23.41 6.34 -12.13
C GLY A 69 24.26 6.63 -13.38
N ARG A 70 25.02 5.61 -13.83
CA ARG A 70 25.82 5.63 -15.08
C ARG A 70 24.91 5.62 -16.32
N ALA A 71 24.06 6.62 -16.51
CA ALA A 71 23.30 6.79 -17.75
C ALA A 71 24.16 7.58 -18.75
N GLY A 72 25.20 6.92 -19.30
CA GLY A 72 25.88 7.28 -20.55
C GLY A 72 26.61 8.64 -20.65
N THR A 73 26.41 9.56 -19.73
CA THR A 73 27.00 10.90 -19.71
C THR A 73 27.32 11.28 -18.26
N LEU A 74 28.45 11.95 -18.03
CA LEU A 74 28.80 12.46 -16.70
C LEU A 74 27.74 13.49 -16.26
N GLY A 75 27.07 13.27 -15.12
CA GLY A 75 26.64 14.38 -14.25
C GLY A 75 25.16 14.56 -13.92
N ASP A 76 24.22 13.85 -14.54
CA ASP A 76 22.80 14.15 -14.30
C ASP A 76 22.23 13.40 -13.08
N ALA A 77 21.71 14.17 -12.11
CA ALA A 77 20.97 13.66 -10.97
C ALA A 77 19.52 13.35 -11.37
N VAL A 78 19.02 12.15 -11.05
CA VAL A 78 17.62 11.77 -11.28
C VAL A 78 16.89 11.59 -9.96
N PHE A 79 15.73 12.22 -9.81
CA PHE A 79 14.89 12.14 -8.61
C PHE A 79 13.69 11.22 -8.85
N VAL A 80 13.96 9.91 -8.95
CA VAL A 80 12.92 8.90 -9.27
C VAL A 80 11.81 8.79 -8.22
N HIS A 81 12.05 9.27 -7.01
CA HIS A 81 11.12 9.27 -5.89
C HIS A 81 10.55 10.66 -5.57
N ALA A 82 10.79 11.65 -6.44
CA ALA A 82 10.30 13.02 -6.24
C ALA A 82 8.79 13.02 -5.96
N PRO A 83 8.32 13.66 -4.87
CA PRO A 83 6.90 13.75 -4.57
C PRO A 83 6.13 14.50 -5.66
N GLN A 84 4.96 13.98 -6.04
CA GLN A 84 4.02 14.67 -6.91
C GLN A 84 3.34 15.81 -6.13
N PRO A 85 3.39 17.07 -6.62
CA PRO A 85 2.63 18.16 -6.03
C PRO A 85 1.13 17.82 -6.00
N GLY A 86 0.49 18.01 -4.86
CA GLY A 86 -0.93 17.66 -4.66
C GLY A 86 -1.19 16.18 -4.31
N GLY A 87 -0.15 15.35 -4.19
CA GLY A 87 -0.28 13.94 -3.83
C GLY A 87 -0.34 13.00 -5.04
N ARG A 88 -0.73 11.75 -4.81
CA ARG A 88 -0.73 10.72 -5.85
C ARG A 88 -1.78 11.02 -6.92
N THR A 89 -1.37 11.08 -8.20
CA THR A 89 -2.29 11.17 -9.34
C THR A 89 -3.16 9.91 -9.40
N LEU A 90 -4.48 10.10 -9.44
CA LEU A 90 -5.46 9.02 -9.59
C LEU A 90 -6.02 9.03 -11.01
N HIS A 91 -5.89 7.89 -11.69
CA HIS A 91 -6.51 7.66 -13.00
C HIS A 91 -7.71 6.76 -12.78
N LEU A 92 -8.91 7.35 -12.82
CA LEU A 92 -10.14 6.61 -12.62
C LEU A 92 -10.37 5.62 -13.77
N ASN A 93 -10.95 4.47 -13.45
CA ASN A 93 -11.38 3.51 -14.45
C ASN A 93 -12.71 3.98 -15.08
N ILE A 94 -12.63 5.02 -15.90
CA ILE A 94 -13.75 5.53 -16.69
C ILE A 94 -13.54 5.14 -18.16
N GLY A 95 -14.62 4.72 -18.82
CA GLY A 95 -14.57 4.37 -20.24
C GLY A 95 -14.06 5.56 -21.06
N GLN A 96 -13.05 5.31 -21.89
CA GLN A 96 -12.51 6.37 -22.75
C GLN A 96 -13.32 6.48 -24.04
N PRO A 97 -13.58 7.71 -24.54
CA PRO A 97 -14.21 7.89 -25.84
C PRO A 97 -13.47 7.11 -26.93
N GLY A 98 -14.18 6.23 -27.63
CA GLY A 98 -13.61 5.43 -28.74
C GLY A 98 -13.20 4.00 -28.41
N TYR A 99 -13.29 3.56 -27.14
CA TYR A 99 -13.15 2.14 -26.78
C TYR A 99 -14.53 1.45 -26.71
N PRO A 100 -14.66 0.18 -27.15
CA PRO A 100 -15.87 -0.60 -26.92
C PRO A 100 -16.13 -0.74 -25.42
N GLN A 101 -17.39 -0.62 -25.03
CA GLN A 101 -17.84 -0.83 -23.64
C GLN A 101 -18.08 -2.31 -23.35
#